data_AF-A0A934GHN3-F1
#
_entry.id   AF-A0A934GHN3-F1
#
_cell.length_a   1.000
_cell.length_b   1.000
_cell.length_c   1.000
_cell.angle_alpha   90.00
_cell.angle_beta   90.00
_cell.angle_gamma   90.00
#
_symmetry.space_group_name_H-M   'P 1'
#
loop_
_entity.id
_entity.type
_entity.pdbx_description
1 polymer ?
#
loop_
_entity_poly.entity_id
_entity_poly.type
_entity_poly.pdbx_seq_one_letter_code
_entity_poly.pdbx_strand_id
1 'polypeptide(L)' 'MAYTEEQLVALESALAKGEKRVTFGDKTVEYRTVEELKEAIALVERSLHDQAVGTGLWPRAPRQIRINTRKGF' A
#
# COMPACT_ATOMS: atom_id res chain seq x y z
N MET A 1 12.41 -0.94 2.67
CA MET A 1 11.67 -1.85 3.57
C MET A 1 10.34 -2.14 2.92
N ALA A 2 9.94 -3.40 2.83
CA ALA A 2 8.61 -3.77 2.36
C ALA A 2 7.68 -3.82 3.58
N TYR A 3 6.61 -3.03 3.57
CA TYR A 3 5.56 -3.20 4.55
C TYR A 3 4.84 -4.54 4.28
N THR A 4 4.40 -5.25 5.31
CA THR A 4 3.72 -6.55 5.17
C THR A 4 2.24 -6.43 5.52
N GLU A 5 1.41 -7.34 5.00
CA GLU A 5 -0.02 -7.40 5.33
C GLU A 5 -0.26 -7.56 6.84
N GLU A 6 0.61 -8.30 7.53
CA GLU A 6 0.55 -8.47 8.98
C GLU A 6 0.70 -7.12 9.73
N GLN A 7 1.50 -6.20 9.19
CA GLN A 7 1.67 -4.86 9.76
C GLN A 7 0.41 -4.01 9.57
N LEU A 8 -0.28 -4.15 8.44
CA LEU A 8 -1.57 -3.50 8.19
C LEU A 8 -2.61 -3.96 9.22
N VAL A 9 -2.73 -5.27 9.41
CA VAL A 9 -3.70 -5.85 10.37
C VAL A 9 -3.41 -5.38 11.79
N ALA A 10 -2.12 -5.31 12.18
CA ALA A 10 -1.73 -4.79 13.49
C ALA A 10 -2.18 -3.32 13.67
N LEU A 11 -1.99 -2.47 12.65
CA LEU A 11 -2.40 -1.07 12.65
C LEU A 11 -3.92 -0.91 12.74
N GLU A 12 -4.68 -1.66 11.93
CA GLU A 12 -6.15 -1.65 11.96
C GLU A 12 -6.69 -2.12 13.31
N SER A 13 -6.09 -3.16 13.90
CA SER A 13 -6.48 -3.66 15.21
C SER A 13 -6.25 -2.64 16.32
N ALA A 14 -5.16 -1.86 16.25
CA ALA A 14 -4.88 -0.78 17.18
C ALA A 14 -5.88 0.37 17.02
N LEU A 15 -6.23 0.73 15.78
CA LEU A 15 -7.26 1.72 15.49
C LEU A 15 -8.62 1.30 16.06
N ALA A 16 -9.01 0.03 15.87
CA ALA A 16 -10.26 -0.52 16.38
C ALA A 16 -10.32 -0.54 17.92
N LYS A 17 -9.18 -0.74 18.58
CA LYS A 17 -9.06 -0.67 20.05
C LYS A 17 -8.96 0.75 20.60
N GLY A 18 -8.71 1.74 19.74
CA GLY A 18 -8.43 3.13 20.15
C GLY A 18 -7.04 3.31 20.77
N GLU A 19 -6.14 2.34 20.57
CA GLU A 19 -4.77 2.37 21.06
C GLU A 19 -3.89 3.11 20.05
N LYS A 20 -3.00 3.98 20.55
CA LYS A 20 -2.05 4.71 19.69
C LYS A 20 -0.69 4.04 19.58
N ARG A 21 -0.51 2.91 20.27
CA ARG A 21 0.75 2.16 20.31
C ARG A 21 0.58 0.90 19.48
N VAL A 22 1.48 0.73 18.51
CA VAL A 22 1.50 -0.44 17.62
C VAL A 22 2.83 -1.13 17.76
N THR A 23 2.78 -2.45 17.96
CA THR A 23 3.99 -3.27 18.08
C THR A 23 4.19 -4.02 16.78
N PHE A 24 5.32 -3.76 16.12
CA PHE A 24 5.79 -4.40 14.91
C PHE A 24 6.95 -5.34 15.25
N GLY A 25 6.66 -6.60 15.59
CA GLY A 25 7.70 -7.60 15.88
C GLY A 25 8.68 -7.16 16.97
N ASP A 26 9.86 -6.69 16.55
CA ASP A 26 10.95 -6.17 17.37
C ASP A 26 10.81 -4.70 17.78
N LYS A 27 9.88 -3.93 17.17
CA LYS A 27 9.76 -2.48 17.34
C LYS A 27 8.40 -2.07 17.83
N THR A 28 8.35 -1.14 18.77
CA THR A 28 7.11 -0.50 19.19
C THR A 28 7.09 0.94 18.71
N VAL A 29 6.04 1.32 17.99
CA VAL A 29 5.84 2.68 17.49
C VAL A 29 4.61 3.25 18.17
N GLU A 30 4.78 4.44 18.75
CA GLU A 30 3.68 5.17 19.38
C GLU A 30 3.33 6.38 18.53
N TYR A 31 2.10 6.38 18.02
CA TYR A 31 1.50 7.49 17.31
C TYR A 31 0.93 8.46 18.35
N ARG A 32 1.08 9.77 18.13
CA ARG A 32 0.61 10.77 19.09
C ARG A 32 -0.86 11.08 18.88
N THR A 33 -1.35 10.93 17.66
CA THR A 33 -2.74 11.15 17.28
C THR A 33 -3.33 9.97 16.51
N VAL A 34 -4.66 9.90 16.44
CA VAL A 34 -5.38 8.92 15.63
C VAL A 34 -5.24 9.24 14.14
N GLU A 35 -5.05 10.51 13.80
CA GLU A 35 -4.82 10.96 12.42
C GLU A 35 -3.50 10.42 11.89
N GLU A 36 -2.41 10.49 12.67
CA GLU A 36 -1.12 9.90 12.31
C GLU A 36 -1.23 8.38 12.09
N LEU A 37 -2.04 7.68 12.91
CA LEU A 37 -2.29 6.25 12.74
C LEU A 37 -3.01 5.95 11.40
N LYS A 38 -4.01 6.76 11.03
CA LYS A 38 -4.74 6.62 9.75
C LYS A 38 -3.85 6.93 8.56
N GLU A 39 -3.02 7.97 8.65
CA GLU A 39 -2.04 8.29 7.60
C GLU A 39 -1.03 7.16 7.42
N ALA A 40 -0.57 6.56 8.52
CA ALA A 40 0.32 5.40 8.46
C ALA A 40 -0.33 4.20 7.76
N ILE A 41 -1.61 3.89 8.07
CA ILE A 41 -2.36 2.84 7.38
C ILE A 41 -2.42 3.12 5.87
N ALA A 42 -2.83 4.32 5.47
CA ALA A 42 -2.95 4.69 4.06
C ALA A 42 -1.62 4.60 3.30
N LEU A 43 -0.50 4.94 3.96
CA LEU A 43 0.83 4.84 3.40
C LEU A 43 1.25 3.37 3.20
N VAL A 44 0.95 2.51 4.18
CA VAL A 44 1.22 1.07 4.12
C VAL A 44 0.40 0.41 3.00
N GLU A 45 -0.90 0.70 2.91
CA GLU A 45 -1.77 0.18 1.84
C GLU A 45 -1.26 0.57 0.45
N ARG A 46 -0.92 1.85 0.27
CA ARG A 46 -0.38 2.34 -1.00
C ARG A 46 0.94 1.63 -1.35
N SER A 47 1.83 1.50 -0.38
CA SER A 47 3.10 0.81 -0.62
C SER A 47 2.90 -0.67 -0.95
N LEU A 48 1.92 -1.33 -0.32
CA LEU A 48 1.59 -2.72 -0.60
C LEU A 48 0.99 -2.87 -2.01
N HIS A 49 0.13 -1.94 -2.40
CA HIS A 49 -0.43 -1.86 -3.75
C HIS A 49 0.66 -1.63 -4.80
N ASP A 50 1.57 -0.68 -4.57
CA ASP A 50 2.70 -0.41 -5.47
C ASP A 50 3.63 -1.64 -5.60
N GLN A 51 3.82 -2.39 -4.50
CA GLN A 51 4.54 -3.66 -4.53
C GLN A 51 3.80 -4.75 -5.31
N ALA A 52 2.49 -4.88 -5.15
CA ALA A 52 1.68 -5.82 -5.91
C ALA A 52 1.69 -5.51 -7.42
N VAL A 53 1.70 -4.22 -7.78
CA VAL A 53 1.83 -3.75 -9.17
C VAL A 53 3.25 -4.00 -9.70
N GLY A 54 4.28 -3.76 -8.89
CA GLY A 54 5.69 -3.96 -9.26
C GLY A 54 6.08 -5.43 -9.43
N THR A 55 5.50 -6.33 -8.63
CA THR A 55 5.71 -7.79 -8.70
C THR A 55 4.96 -8.46 -9.86
N GLY A 56 4.08 -7.72 -10.56
CA GLY A 56 3.37 -8.24 -11.73
C GLY A 56 2.23 -9.20 -11.41
N LEU A 57 1.83 -9.33 -10.14
CA LEU A 57 0.64 -10.11 -9.75
C LEU A 57 -0.65 -9.52 -10.33
N TRP A 58 -0.66 -8.21 -10.61
CA TRP A 58 -1.75 -7.53 -11.30
C TRP A 58 -1.33 -7.31 -12.75
N PRO A 59 -2.09 -7.82 -13.75
CA PRO A 59 -1.79 -7.55 -15.14
C PRO A 59 -1.84 -6.04 -15.35
N ARG A 60 -0.68 -5.44 -15.64
CA ARG A 60 -0.63 -4.04 -16.08
C ARG A 60 -1.64 -3.91 -17.22
N ALA A 61 -2.54 -2.93 -17.10
CA ALA A 61 -3.58 -2.69 -18.11
C ALA A 61 -2.95 -2.79 -19.52
N PRO A 62 -3.52 -3.61 -20.43
CA PRO A 62 -2.90 -3.89 -21.71
C PRO A 62 -2.67 -2.58 -22.46
N ARG A 63 -1.41 -2.29 -22.79
CA ARG A 63 -1.04 -1.10 -23.55
C ARG A 63 -1.57 -1.25 -24.97
N GLN A 64 -2.61 -0.49 -25.33
CA GLN A 64 -3.10 -0.43 -26.69
C GLN A 64 -2.13 0.40 -27.54
N ILE A 65 -1.38 -0.25 -28.43
CA ILE A 65 -0.54 0.44 -29.42
C ILE A 65 -1.38 0.64 -30.67
N ARG A 66 -1.70 1.89 -31.03
CA ARG A 66 -2.33 2.22 -32.31
C ARG A 66 -1.26 2.58 -33.33
N ILE A 67 -1.06 1.71 -34.31
CA ILE A 67 -0.19 1.97 -35.45
C ILE A 67 -1.05 2.59 -36.55
N ASN A 68 -0.87 3.89 -36.80
CA ASN A 68 -1.47 4.57 -37.94
C ASN A 68 -0.49 4.51 -39.12
N THR A 69 -0.60 3.48 -39.96
CA THR A 69 0.16 3.43 -41.22
C THR A 69 -0.66 4.12 -42.32
N ARG A 70 -0.16 5.24 -42.85
CA ARG A 70 -0.65 5.82 -44.10
C ARG A 70 0.11 5.17 -45.27
N LYS A 71 -0.44 4.10 -45.84
CA LYS A 71 0.03 3.56 -47.12
C LYS A 71 -1.11 3.65 -48.13
N GLY A 72 -0.91 4.46 -49.16
CA GLY A 72 -1.81 4.58 -50.32
C GLY A 72 -2.72 5.80 -50.28
N PHE A 73 -2.18 6.97 -50.64
CA PHE A 73 -2.78 7.92 -51.57
C PHE A 73 -1.63 8.62 -52.31
#